data_AF-A0A7S3MP61-F1
#
_entry.id   AF-A0A7S3MP61-F1
#
_cell.length_a   1.000
_cell.length_b   1.000
_cell.length_c   1.000
_cell.angle_alpha   90.00
_cell.angle_beta   90.00
_cell.angle_gamma   90.00
#
_symmetry.space_group_name_H-M   'P 1'
#
loop_
_entity.id
_entity.type
_entity.pdbx_description
1 polymer ?
#
loop_
_entity_poly.entity_id
_entity_poly.type
_entity_poly.pdbx_seq_one_letter_code
_entity_poly.pdbx_strand_id
1 'polypeptide(L)'
;MISGARGPIQALFDLSDDYIDSISYHDFYYLADTAVALDFEGYPEHKIYFSDDQWELVHEFQKVFLSYRETINTVSLEMSRLLRKPILEMRQKVATLLKGGKAGGLKFMIYSAHDDQVVNMLNFLAADFFWVPYSSTVTFELKYSVSCLESDAKSEDCFGVSVRFNGTPLLFDGCSGDKFVLEGCSFPEFEALMQSKWYEGPGTPNLDAACFETPVPPPSGH
;
A
#
# COMPACT_ATOMS: atom_id res chain seq x y z
N MET A 1 -17.14 11.98 -11.03
CA MET A 1 -17.20 11.05 -9.89
C MET A 1 -18.21 11.50 -8.84
N ILE A 2 -18.01 12.63 -8.16
CA ILE A 2 -18.89 13.05 -7.04
C ILE A 2 -20.38 13.15 -7.40
N SER A 3 -20.74 13.63 -8.60
CA SER A 3 -22.13 13.86 -9.00
C SER A 3 -23.02 12.62 -8.97
N GLY A 4 -22.46 11.41 -9.16
CA GLY A 4 -23.22 10.16 -9.13
C GLY A 4 -23.60 9.69 -7.72
N ALA A 5 -22.83 10.11 -6.70
CA ALA A 5 -22.98 9.68 -5.32
C ALA A 5 -23.48 10.79 -4.37
N ARG A 6 -23.61 12.04 -4.83
CA ARG A 6 -24.18 13.15 -4.02
C ARG A 6 -25.60 12.90 -3.56
N GLY A 7 -26.49 12.48 -4.46
CA GLY A 7 -27.90 12.25 -4.12
C GLY A 7 -28.08 11.21 -3.02
N PRO A 8 -27.47 10.01 -3.12
CA PRO A 8 -27.46 9.02 -2.04
C PRO A 8 -26.93 9.54 -0.70
N ILE A 9 -25.79 10.25 -0.70
CA ILE A 9 -25.20 10.82 0.52
C ILE A 9 -26.13 11.88 1.14
N GLN A 10 -26.73 12.73 0.30
CA GLN A 10 -27.70 13.72 0.74
C GLN A 10 -28.90 13.05 1.42
N ALA A 11 -29.45 12.00 0.82
CA ALA A 11 -30.59 11.26 1.35
C ALA A 11 -30.27 10.50 2.64
N LEU A 12 -29.08 9.89 2.73
CA LEU A 12 -28.62 9.16 3.91
C LEU A 12 -28.55 10.07 5.16
N PHE A 13 -27.98 11.27 5.01
CA PHE A 13 -27.75 12.18 6.13
C PHE A 13 -28.79 13.31 6.27
N ASP A 14 -29.89 13.25 5.51
CA ASP A 14 -30.96 14.26 5.48
C ASP A 14 -30.42 15.70 5.28
N LEU A 15 -29.53 15.85 4.30
CA LEU A 15 -28.83 17.11 4.04
C LEU A 15 -29.65 18.03 3.13
N SER A 16 -29.62 19.33 3.40
CA SER A 16 -30.25 20.33 2.52
C SER A 16 -29.51 20.47 1.19
N ASP A 17 -30.22 20.91 0.15
CA ASP A 17 -29.62 21.22 -1.16
C ASP A 17 -28.48 22.24 -1.05
N ASP A 18 -28.68 23.30 -0.25
CA ASP A 18 -27.64 24.32 -0.01
C ASP A 18 -26.38 23.73 0.63
N TYR A 19 -26.53 22.74 1.52
CA TYR A 19 -25.38 22.08 2.13
C TYR A 19 -24.67 21.19 1.12
N ILE A 20 -25.37 20.31 0.40
CA ILE A 20 -24.75 19.40 -0.57
C ILE A 20 -24.06 20.14 -1.73
N ASP A 21 -24.56 21.32 -2.10
CA ASP A 21 -23.95 22.16 -3.13
C ASP A 21 -22.69 22.89 -2.64
N SER A 22 -22.56 23.09 -1.32
CA SER A 22 -21.42 23.77 -0.70
C SER A 22 -20.34 22.86 -0.14
N ILE A 23 -20.56 21.53 -0.07
CA ILE A 23 -19.55 20.61 0.47
C ILE A 23 -18.26 20.63 -0.35
N SER A 24 -17.13 20.61 0.37
CA SER A 24 -15.81 20.43 -0.23
C SER A 24 -15.53 18.96 -0.56
N TYR A 25 -14.41 18.71 -1.24
CA TYR A 25 -13.91 17.35 -1.47
C TYR A 25 -13.62 16.61 -0.16
N HIS A 26 -13.18 17.34 0.87
CA HIS A 26 -12.90 16.78 2.20
C HIS A 26 -14.18 16.45 2.98
N ASP A 27 -15.19 17.32 2.91
CA ASP A 27 -16.49 17.08 3.55
C ASP A 27 -17.17 15.85 2.94
N PHE A 28 -17.14 15.72 1.61
CA PHE A 28 -17.67 14.54 0.94
C PHE A 28 -16.92 13.25 1.34
N TYR A 29 -15.60 13.31 1.53
CA TYR A 29 -14.83 12.17 2.04
C TYR A 29 -15.31 11.71 3.41
N TYR A 30 -15.54 12.62 4.37
CA TYR A 30 -16.04 12.22 5.68
C TYR A 30 -17.44 11.62 5.64
N LEU A 31 -18.33 12.18 4.81
CA LEU A 31 -19.68 11.63 4.64
C LEU A 31 -19.63 10.24 3.99
N ALA A 32 -18.80 10.06 2.97
CA ALA A 32 -18.54 8.76 2.34
C ALA A 32 -17.97 7.74 3.34
N ASP A 33 -16.96 8.12 4.11
CA ASP A 33 -16.34 7.28 5.12
C ASP A 33 -17.34 6.86 6.21
N THR A 34 -18.17 7.81 6.66
CA THR A 34 -19.25 7.54 7.62
C THR A 34 -20.28 6.56 7.05
N ALA A 35 -20.67 6.72 5.79
CA ALA A 35 -21.63 5.81 5.13
C ALA A 35 -21.07 4.38 5.04
N VAL A 36 -19.79 4.23 4.64
CA VAL A 36 -19.11 2.94 4.57
C VAL A 36 -18.96 2.30 5.96
N ALA A 37 -18.65 3.11 6.98
CA ALA A 37 -18.56 2.64 8.36
C ALA A 37 -19.91 2.13 8.89
N LEU A 38 -21.00 2.87 8.66
CA LEU A 38 -22.35 2.44 9.03
C LEU A 38 -22.74 1.12 8.33
N ASP A 39 -22.45 1.01 7.03
CA ASP A 39 -22.70 -0.24 6.28
C ASP A 39 -21.94 -1.43 6.86
N PHE A 40 -20.67 -1.22 7.20
CA PHE A 40 -19.84 -2.21 7.86
C PHE A 40 -20.35 -2.61 9.25
N GLU A 41 -20.90 -1.67 10.03
CA GLU A 41 -21.49 -1.92 11.35
C GLU A 41 -22.87 -2.62 11.28
N GLY A 42 -23.38 -2.87 10.08
CA GLY A 42 -24.61 -3.63 9.85
C GLY A 42 -25.86 -2.77 9.66
N TYR A 43 -25.72 -1.45 9.58
CA TYR A 43 -26.79 -0.60 9.05
C TYR A 43 -26.84 -0.77 7.53
N PRO A 44 -27.97 -1.09 6.90
CA PRO A 44 -27.97 -1.47 5.48
C PRO A 44 -27.93 -0.23 4.55
N GLU A 45 -26.96 0.68 4.75
CA GLU A 45 -26.90 1.96 4.07
C GLU A 45 -26.71 1.81 2.57
N HIS A 46 -25.81 0.92 2.15
CA HIS A 46 -25.64 0.58 0.74
C HIS A 46 -26.99 0.19 0.14
N LYS A 47 -27.66 -0.80 0.74
CA LYS A 47 -28.91 -1.35 0.22
C LYS A 47 -30.06 -0.34 0.18
N ILE A 48 -30.11 0.60 1.13
CA ILE A 48 -31.22 1.56 1.24
C ILE A 48 -31.01 2.76 0.32
N TYR A 49 -29.81 3.33 0.29
CA TYR A 49 -29.57 4.65 -0.29
C TYR A 49 -28.81 4.62 -1.62
N PHE A 50 -28.09 3.55 -1.92
CA PHE A 50 -27.20 3.46 -3.06
C PHE A 50 -27.62 2.31 -3.99
N SER A 51 -27.46 2.49 -5.30
CA SER A 51 -27.30 1.35 -6.20
C SER A 51 -25.87 0.80 -6.12
N ASP A 52 -25.64 -0.43 -6.58
CA ASP A 52 -24.30 -1.04 -6.63
C ASP A 52 -23.27 -0.10 -7.32
N ASP A 53 -23.62 0.44 -8.50
CA ASP A 53 -22.76 1.39 -9.22
C ASP A 53 -22.45 2.66 -8.42
N GLN A 54 -23.42 3.16 -7.64
CA GLN A 54 -23.22 4.36 -6.81
C GLN A 54 -22.32 4.05 -5.61
N TRP A 55 -22.45 2.86 -5.04
CA TRP A 55 -21.60 2.39 -3.96
C TRP A 55 -20.15 2.18 -4.43
N GLU A 56 -19.97 1.61 -5.62
CA GLU A 56 -18.65 1.51 -6.26
C GLU A 56 -18.01 2.90 -6.48
N LEU A 57 -18.78 3.90 -6.89
CA LEU A 57 -18.29 5.28 -7.01
C LEU A 57 -17.87 5.89 -5.67
N VAL A 58 -18.51 5.51 -4.56
CA VAL A 58 -18.09 5.93 -3.21
C VAL A 58 -16.72 5.35 -2.87
N HIS A 59 -16.51 4.05 -3.12
CA HIS A 59 -15.21 3.40 -2.89
C HIS A 59 -14.11 3.96 -3.79
N GLU A 60 -14.40 4.18 -5.08
CA GLU A 60 -13.46 4.80 -6.02
C GLU A 60 -13.09 6.21 -5.57
N PHE A 61 -14.09 6.99 -5.12
CA PHE A 61 -13.85 8.32 -4.56
C PHE A 61 -12.89 8.28 -3.36
N GLN A 62 -13.07 7.35 -2.41
CA GLN A 62 -12.19 7.23 -1.25
C GLN A 62 -10.75 6.88 -1.68
N LYS A 63 -10.57 5.92 -2.60
CA LYS A 63 -9.25 5.61 -3.18
C LYS A 63 -8.61 6.87 -3.78
N VAL A 64 -9.35 7.58 -4.61
CA VAL A 64 -8.88 8.79 -5.30
C VAL A 64 -8.47 9.85 -4.27
N PHE A 65 -9.35 10.15 -3.31
CA PHE A 65 -9.07 11.11 -2.24
C PHE A 65 -7.75 10.79 -1.53
N LEU A 66 -7.58 9.54 -1.08
CA LEU A 66 -6.40 9.11 -0.36
C LEU A 66 -5.13 9.18 -1.23
N SER A 67 -5.21 8.81 -2.50
CA SER A 67 -4.06 8.86 -3.43
C SER A 67 -3.58 10.27 -3.77
N TYR A 68 -4.43 11.29 -3.62
CA TYR A 68 -4.08 12.69 -3.92
C TYR A 68 -3.56 13.47 -2.71
N ARG A 69 -3.57 12.89 -1.50
CA ARG A 69 -3.12 13.58 -0.28
C ARG A 69 -1.61 13.83 -0.25
N GLU A 70 -0.84 12.89 -0.81
CA GLU A 70 0.61 12.89 -0.71
C GLU A 70 1.30 13.01 -2.07
N THR A 71 2.44 13.69 -2.09
CA THR A 71 3.27 13.75 -3.31
C THR A 71 4.02 12.43 -3.52
N ILE A 72 4.42 12.13 -4.76
CA ILE A 72 5.27 10.95 -5.07
C ILE A 72 6.56 10.95 -4.22
N ASN A 73 7.13 12.13 -3.94
CA ASN A 73 8.32 12.25 -3.09
C ASN A 73 8.00 11.92 -1.62
N THR A 74 6.87 12.37 -1.10
CA THR A 74 6.43 12.03 0.26
C THR A 74 6.18 10.53 0.38
N VAL A 75 5.43 9.95 -0.58
CA VAL A 75 5.12 8.51 -0.62
C VAL A 75 6.39 7.67 -0.69
N SER A 76 7.34 8.02 -1.57
CA SER A 76 8.60 7.28 -1.68
C SER A 76 9.45 7.39 -0.41
N LEU A 77 9.53 8.57 0.23
CA LEU A 77 10.23 8.75 1.51
C LEU A 77 9.60 7.92 2.63
N GLU A 78 8.28 8.04 2.81
CA GLU A 78 7.52 7.36 3.85
C GLU A 78 7.65 5.84 3.72
N MET A 79 7.39 5.31 2.52
CA MET A 79 7.42 3.87 2.27
C MET A 79 8.84 3.30 2.32
N SER A 80 9.85 4.05 1.85
CA SER A 80 11.27 3.65 2.02
C SER A 80 11.64 3.56 3.49
N ARG A 81 11.20 4.51 4.32
CA ARG A 81 11.47 4.49 5.77
C ARG A 81 10.76 3.33 6.45
N LEU A 82 9.51 3.06 6.10
CA LEU A 82 8.71 1.95 6.63
C LEU A 82 9.32 0.58 6.26
N LEU A 83 9.76 0.42 5.00
CA LEU A 83 10.31 -0.84 4.48
C LEU A 83 11.78 -1.07 4.82
N ARG A 84 12.52 -0.04 5.25
CA ARG A 84 13.96 -0.12 5.59
C ARG A 84 14.27 -1.29 6.54
N LYS A 85 13.48 -1.45 7.60
CA LYS A 85 13.69 -2.51 8.59
C LYS A 85 13.26 -3.89 8.07
N PRO A 86 12.03 -4.09 7.54
CA PRO A 86 11.65 -5.37 6.94
C PRO A 86 12.63 -5.91 5.90
N ILE A 87 13.08 -5.06 4.97
CA ILE A 87 14.01 -5.47 3.90
C ILE A 87 15.38 -5.83 4.50
N LEU A 88 15.87 -5.07 5.49
CA LEU A 88 17.11 -5.40 6.17
C LEU A 88 17.04 -6.78 6.87
N GLU A 89 15.93 -7.09 7.54
CA GLU A 89 15.72 -8.40 8.17
C GLU A 89 15.70 -9.53 7.12
N MET A 90 15.09 -9.30 5.95
CA MET A 90 15.13 -10.26 4.84
C MET A 90 16.55 -10.48 4.34
N ARG A 91 17.32 -9.42 4.07
CA ARG A 91 18.74 -9.50 3.65
C ARG A 91 19.59 -10.28 4.65
N GLN A 92 19.43 -10.01 5.94
CA GLN A 92 20.15 -10.72 7.00
C GLN A 92 19.80 -12.21 7.02
N LYS A 93 18.53 -12.56 6.82
CA LYS A 93 18.06 -13.94 6.79
C LYS A 93 18.58 -14.71 5.57
N VAL A 94 18.61 -14.08 4.38
CA VAL A 94 19.24 -14.62 3.17
C VAL A 94 20.72 -14.89 3.42
N ALA A 95 21.47 -13.88 3.86
CA ALA A 95 22.90 -14.00 4.12
C ALA A 95 23.25 -15.07 5.16
N THR A 96 22.44 -15.20 6.22
CA THR A 96 22.63 -16.20 7.26
C THR A 96 22.44 -17.62 6.71
N LEU A 97 21.37 -17.84 5.94
CA LEU A 97 21.06 -19.14 5.36
C LEU A 97 22.10 -19.57 4.32
N LEU A 98 22.59 -18.65 3.48
CA LEU A 98 23.67 -18.93 2.53
C LEU A 98 24.97 -19.37 3.22
N LYS A 99 25.28 -18.81 4.39
CA LYS A 99 26.44 -19.20 5.21
C LYS A 99 26.25 -20.52 5.97
N GLY A 100 25.11 -21.20 5.82
CA GLY A 100 24.78 -22.43 6.56
C GLY A 100 24.37 -22.18 8.01
N GLY A 101 24.06 -20.93 8.37
CA GLY A 101 23.46 -20.59 9.65
C GLY A 101 22.02 -21.08 9.75
N LYS A 102 21.53 -21.27 10.97
CA LYS A 102 20.11 -21.58 11.21
C LYS A 102 19.27 -20.32 11.03
N ALA A 103 18.07 -20.46 10.45
CA ALA A 103 17.06 -19.40 10.39
C ALA A 103 16.41 -19.10 11.76
N GLY A 104 17.18 -19.04 12.85
CA GLY A 104 16.73 -18.48 14.12
C GLY A 104 16.50 -16.96 13.98
N GLY A 105 15.57 -16.39 14.74
CA GLY A 105 15.28 -14.94 14.72
C GLY A 105 13.83 -14.60 14.36
N LEU A 106 13.62 -13.34 13.95
CA LEU A 106 12.31 -12.76 13.64
C LEU A 106 11.61 -13.52 12.51
N LYS A 107 10.33 -13.89 12.72
CA LYS A 107 9.50 -14.61 11.75
C LYS A 107 8.45 -13.74 11.07
N PHE A 108 7.87 -12.82 11.84
CA PHE A 108 6.84 -11.91 11.39
C PHE A 108 7.12 -10.51 11.95
N MET A 109 6.85 -9.50 11.13
CA MET A 109 6.82 -8.09 11.53
C MET A 109 5.48 -7.54 11.05
N ILE A 110 4.70 -6.97 11.97
CA ILE A 110 3.38 -6.41 11.66
C ILE A 110 3.43 -4.92 11.99
N TYR A 111 3.07 -4.11 11.00
CA TYR A 111 2.75 -2.71 11.21
C TYR A 111 1.23 -2.56 11.16
N SER A 112 0.62 -2.21 12.29
CA SER A 112 -0.78 -1.83 12.34
C SER A 112 -0.88 -0.36 11.95
N ALA A 113 -1.70 -0.09 10.94
CA ALA A 113 -1.71 1.17 10.21
C ALA A 113 -3.16 1.53 9.80
N HIS A 114 -3.31 2.69 9.19
CA HIS A 114 -4.52 3.23 8.60
C HIS A 114 -4.59 2.92 7.09
N ASP A 115 -5.75 3.20 6.50
CA ASP A 115 -6.04 3.04 5.08
C ASP A 115 -5.12 3.88 4.19
N ASP A 116 -4.80 5.11 4.60
CA ASP A 116 -3.87 5.99 3.87
C ASP A 116 -2.48 5.36 3.69
N GLN A 117 -1.97 4.66 4.69
CA GLN A 117 -0.69 3.95 4.63
C GLN A 117 -0.75 2.74 3.70
N VAL A 118 -1.89 2.05 3.61
CA VAL A 118 -2.09 0.98 2.64
C VAL A 118 -2.16 1.54 1.23
N VAL A 119 -2.90 2.63 1.02
CA VAL A 119 -2.97 3.34 -0.28
C VAL A 119 -1.58 3.82 -0.70
N ASN A 120 -0.82 4.45 0.19
CA ASN A 120 0.54 4.91 -0.09
C ASN A 120 1.47 3.73 -0.44
N MET A 121 1.36 2.59 0.25
CA MET A 121 2.11 1.39 -0.07
C MET A 121 1.78 0.85 -1.46
N LEU A 122 0.50 0.76 -1.82
CA LEU A 122 0.08 0.26 -3.14
C LEU A 122 0.50 1.23 -4.25
N ASN A 123 0.39 2.54 -4.03
CA ASN A 123 0.87 3.57 -4.95
C ASN A 123 2.41 3.51 -5.12
N PHE A 124 3.16 3.37 -4.03
CA PHE A 124 4.62 3.17 -4.06
C PHE A 124 5.00 1.93 -4.88
N LEU A 125 4.30 0.83 -4.67
CA LEU A 125 4.47 -0.41 -5.42
C LEU A 125 4.02 -0.30 -6.88
N ALA A 126 3.30 0.77 -7.26
CA ALA A 126 2.63 0.94 -8.54
C ALA A 126 1.65 -0.22 -8.83
N ALA A 127 0.98 -0.71 -7.79
CA ALA A 127 -0.02 -1.75 -7.88
C ALA A 127 -1.36 -1.21 -8.40
N ASP A 128 -2.07 -2.01 -9.19
CA ASP A 128 -3.47 -1.73 -9.51
C ASP A 128 -4.38 -2.27 -8.40
N PHE A 129 -5.32 -1.45 -7.95
CA PHE A 129 -6.27 -1.79 -6.90
C PHE A 129 -7.53 -0.94 -7.02
N PHE A 130 -8.68 -1.48 -6.66
CA PHE A 130 -9.94 -0.74 -6.76
C PHE A 130 -10.21 0.15 -5.53
N TRP A 131 -10.08 -0.42 -4.33
CA TRP A 131 -10.32 0.26 -3.06
C TRP A 131 -9.61 -0.46 -1.91
N VAL A 132 -9.56 0.17 -0.74
CA VAL A 132 -8.94 -0.39 0.48
C VAL A 132 -10.02 -0.62 1.54
N PRO A 133 -10.59 -1.84 1.64
CA PRO A 133 -11.55 -2.17 2.69
C PRO A 133 -10.93 -2.21 4.09
N TYR A 134 -11.77 -2.23 5.12
CA TYR A 134 -11.36 -2.52 6.49
C TYR A 134 -10.53 -3.82 6.58
N SER A 135 -9.54 -3.79 7.48
CA SER A 135 -8.59 -4.90 7.69
C SER A 135 -7.78 -5.28 6.45
N SER A 136 -7.60 -4.33 5.52
CA SER A 136 -6.72 -4.54 4.38
C SER A 136 -5.27 -4.78 4.81
N THR A 137 -4.57 -5.64 4.09
CA THR A 137 -3.17 -6.01 4.36
C THR A 137 -2.33 -5.95 3.11
N VAL A 138 -1.11 -5.40 3.23
CA VAL A 138 -0.04 -5.60 2.27
C VAL A 138 1.04 -6.47 2.93
N THR A 139 1.29 -7.65 2.36
CA THR A 139 2.18 -8.65 2.95
C THR A 139 3.37 -8.89 2.05
N PHE A 140 4.57 -8.85 2.63
CA PHE A 140 5.82 -9.24 1.95
C PHE A 140 6.32 -10.55 2.57
N GLU A 141 6.46 -11.59 1.75
CA GLU A 141 6.83 -12.93 2.21
C GLU A 141 8.17 -13.36 1.60
N LEU A 142 9.21 -13.53 2.43
CA LEU A 142 10.47 -14.15 2.01
C LEU A 142 10.37 -15.68 2.06
N LYS A 143 10.55 -16.31 0.91
CA LYS A 143 10.49 -17.76 0.69
C LYS A 143 11.84 -18.29 0.22
N TYR A 144 12.08 -19.58 0.41
CA TYR A 144 13.31 -20.23 -0.07
C TYR A 144 13.09 -21.71 -0.36
N SER A 145 13.88 -22.26 -1.28
CA SER A 145 13.93 -23.70 -1.56
C SER A 145 14.99 -24.36 -0.70
N VAL A 146 14.57 -25.34 0.11
CA VAL A 146 15.47 -26.16 0.93
C VAL A 146 16.45 -26.91 0.03
N SER A 147 15.98 -27.55 -1.05
CA SER A 147 16.84 -28.31 -1.96
C SER A 147 17.86 -27.43 -2.69
N CYS A 148 17.50 -26.19 -3.01
CA CYS A 148 18.45 -25.23 -3.59
C CYS A 148 19.55 -24.85 -2.57
N LEU A 149 19.17 -24.61 -1.31
CA LEU A 149 20.13 -24.28 -0.25
C LEU A 149 21.05 -25.43 0.15
N GLU A 150 20.65 -26.67 -0.09
CA GLU A 150 21.46 -27.87 0.14
C GLU A 150 22.41 -28.18 -1.02
N SER A 151 22.26 -27.50 -2.17
CA SER A 151 23.13 -27.70 -3.33
C SER A 151 24.47 -26.98 -3.18
N ASP A 152 25.51 -27.50 -3.86
CA ASP A 152 26.81 -26.85 -3.96
C ASP A 152 26.77 -25.52 -4.72
N ALA A 153 25.69 -25.29 -5.49
CA ALA A 153 25.45 -24.08 -6.27
C ALA A 153 24.51 -23.08 -5.57
N LYS A 154 24.31 -23.18 -4.24
CA LYS A 154 23.42 -22.28 -3.51
C LYS A 154 23.79 -20.80 -3.72
N SER A 155 22.77 -19.99 -4.02
CA SER A 155 22.90 -18.54 -4.26
C SER A 155 21.66 -17.80 -3.77
N GLU A 156 21.64 -16.48 -3.90
CA GLU A 156 20.46 -15.66 -3.63
C GLU A 156 19.25 -16.04 -4.51
N ASP A 157 19.46 -16.75 -5.62
CA ASP A 157 18.39 -17.28 -6.46
C ASP A 157 17.59 -18.40 -5.81
N CYS A 158 18.09 -18.99 -4.72
CA CYS A 158 17.34 -19.93 -3.90
C CYS A 158 16.19 -19.27 -3.13
N PHE A 159 16.08 -17.94 -3.17
CA PHE A 159 15.11 -17.13 -2.43
C PHE A 159 14.18 -16.37 -3.37
N GLY A 160 12.96 -16.17 -2.90
CA GLY A 160 11.96 -15.34 -3.57
C GLY A 160 11.19 -14.48 -2.58
N VAL A 161 10.67 -13.36 -3.04
CA VAL A 161 9.77 -12.49 -2.28
C VAL A 161 8.46 -12.36 -3.03
N SER A 162 7.35 -12.74 -2.39
CA SER A 162 6.01 -12.45 -2.91
C SER A 162 5.37 -11.31 -2.13
N VAL A 163 4.79 -10.35 -2.86
CA VAL A 163 4.00 -9.27 -2.27
C VAL A 163 2.53 -9.54 -2.54
N ARG A 164 1.65 -9.33 -1.55
CA ARG A 164 0.21 -9.58 -1.65
C ARG A 164 -0.58 -8.41 -1.10
N PHE A 165 -1.69 -8.08 -1.75
CA PHE A 165 -2.74 -7.21 -1.24
C PHE A 165 -4.00 -8.04 -0.99
N ASN A 166 -4.46 -8.09 0.26
CA ASN A 166 -5.65 -8.86 0.67
C ASN A 166 -5.63 -10.33 0.21
N GLY A 167 -4.45 -10.95 0.29
CA GLY A 167 -4.23 -12.35 -0.15
C GLY A 167 -3.99 -12.51 -1.64
N THR A 168 -4.45 -11.58 -2.47
CA THR A 168 -4.18 -11.53 -3.91
C THR A 168 -2.74 -11.10 -4.15
N PRO A 169 -1.96 -11.84 -4.93
CA PRO A 169 -0.58 -11.43 -5.16
C PRO A 169 -0.49 -10.25 -6.13
N LEU A 170 0.60 -9.49 -6.00
CA LEU A 170 0.90 -8.32 -6.81
C LEU A 170 1.99 -8.67 -7.82
N LEU A 171 1.73 -8.38 -9.09
CA LEU A 171 2.64 -8.63 -10.20
C LEU A 171 3.43 -7.36 -10.51
N PHE A 172 4.73 -7.52 -10.73
CA PHE A 172 5.63 -6.40 -11.03
C PHE A 172 6.43 -6.67 -12.30
N ASP A 173 6.54 -5.65 -13.13
CA ASP A 173 7.44 -5.66 -14.28
C ASP A 173 8.90 -5.87 -13.81
N GLY A 174 9.62 -6.72 -14.53
CA GLY A 174 11.02 -7.04 -14.20
C GLY A 174 11.22 -8.19 -13.22
N CYS A 175 10.15 -8.84 -12.77
CA CYS A 175 10.24 -10.09 -12.00
C CYS A 175 10.02 -11.30 -12.91
N SER A 176 10.99 -12.22 -12.95
CA SER A 176 10.94 -13.43 -13.80
C SER A 176 9.84 -14.42 -13.43
N GLY A 177 9.27 -14.29 -12.22
CA GLY A 177 8.21 -15.14 -11.71
C GLY A 177 8.68 -16.45 -11.06
N ASP A 178 7.68 -17.23 -10.66
CA ASP A 178 7.70 -18.60 -10.09
C ASP A 178 8.46 -18.90 -8.79
N LYS A 179 9.32 -18.06 -8.20
CA LYS A 179 10.11 -18.54 -7.03
C LYS A 179 9.33 -18.76 -5.70
N PHE A 180 8.05 -19.15 -5.70
CA PHE A 180 7.48 -20.48 -5.30
C PHE A 180 5.92 -20.34 -5.19
N VAL A 181 5.06 -20.14 -6.20
CA VAL A 181 5.04 -20.73 -7.54
C VAL A 181 4.44 -19.81 -8.63
N LEU A 182 3.78 -18.66 -8.42
CA LEU A 182 3.33 -17.88 -9.60
C LEU A 182 3.52 -16.37 -9.55
N GLU A 183 3.60 -15.74 -8.38
CA GLU A 183 3.64 -14.28 -8.29
C GLU A 183 4.62 -13.84 -7.21
N GLY A 184 5.83 -13.48 -7.63
CA GLY A 184 6.93 -13.09 -6.76
C GLY A 184 8.21 -12.88 -7.56
N CYS A 185 9.09 -12.07 -7.00
CA CYS A 185 10.40 -11.79 -7.58
C CYS A 185 11.42 -12.74 -6.94
N SER A 186 12.46 -13.12 -7.66
CA SER A 186 13.67 -13.60 -6.97
C SER A 186 14.17 -12.54 -5.98
N PHE A 187 14.91 -12.97 -4.96
CA PHE A 187 15.45 -12.00 -4.01
C PHE A 187 16.29 -10.89 -4.69
N PRO A 188 17.18 -11.19 -5.67
CA PRO A 188 17.88 -10.15 -6.43
C PRO A 188 16.96 -9.22 -7.23
N GLU A 189 15.91 -9.75 -7.88
CA GLU A 189 14.95 -8.92 -8.62
C GLU A 189 14.12 -8.05 -7.68
N PHE A 190 13.71 -8.57 -6.52
CA PHE A 190 13.00 -7.80 -5.51
C PHE A 190 13.87 -6.65 -5.00
N GLU A 191 15.15 -6.90 -4.73
CA GLU A 191 16.10 -5.87 -4.33
C GLU A 191 16.24 -4.78 -5.41
N ALA A 192 16.33 -5.17 -6.69
CA ALA A 192 16.36 -4.23 -7.80
C ALA A 192 15.06 -3.41 -7.94
N LEU A 193 13.90 -4.05 -7.75
CA LEU A 193 12.59 -3.39 -7.74
C LEU A 193 12.46 -2.39 -6.58
N MET A 194 12.89 -2.77 -5.38
CA MET A 194 12.86 -1.87 -4.23
C MET A 194 13.84 -0.71 -4.41
N GLN A 195 15.02 -0.97 -4.98
CA GLN A 195 16.00 0.08 -5.27
C GLN A 195 15.49 1.10 -6.30
N SER A 196 14.77 0.66 -7.35
CA SER A 196 14.23 1.58 -8.37
C SER A 196 13.09 2.45 -7.87
N LYS A 197 12.44 2.04 -6.77
CA LYS A 197 11.36 2.79 -6.10
C LYS A 197 11.84 3.58 -4.89
N TRP A 198 13.05 3.29 -4.40
CA TRP A 198 13.57 3.86 -3.16
C TRP A 198 13.64 5.38 -3.25
N TYR A 199 13.49 6.05 -2.11
CA TYR A 199 13.65 7.49 -2.05
C TYR A 199 15.10 7.89 -2.34
N GLU A 200 15.28 8.74 -3.36
CA GLU A 200 16.57 9.28 -3.82
C GLU A 200 16.69 10.81 -3.64
N GLY A 201 15.76 11.43 -2.91
CA GLY A 201 15.74 12.88 -2.73
C GLY A 201 16.76 13.42 -1.71
N PRO A 202 16.67 14.72 -1.38
CA PRO A 202 17.45 15.36 -0.33
C PRO A 202 17.41 14.60 1.00
N GLY A 203 18.53 14.63 1.73
CA GLY A 203 18.69 13.91 2.99
C GLY A 203 19.07 12.44 2.86
N THR A 204 19.12 11.87 1.65
CA THR A 204 19.74 10.55 1.43
C THR A 204 21.25 10.61 1.73
N PRO A 205 21.82 9.57 2.38
CA PRO A 205 21.27 8.25 2.67
C PRO A 205 20.50 8.12 4.00
N ASN A 206 20.32 9.20 4.77
CA ASN A 206 19.65 9.15 6.07
C ASN A 206 18.16 9.50 5.95
N LEU A 207 17.32 8.48 5.72
CA LEU A 207 15.87 8.65 5.60
C LEU A 207 15.23 9.33 6.81
N ASP A 208 15.76 9.14 8.03
CA ASP A 208 15.22 9.83 9.20
C ASP A 208 15.53 11.32 9.15
N ALA A 209 16.74 11.70 8.72
CA ALA A 209 17.08 13.11 8.51
C ALA A 209 16.25 13.73 7.37
N ALA A 210 16.03 13.01 6.28
CA ALA A 210 15.19 13.46 5.17
C ALA A 210 13.75 13.79 5.62
N CYS A 211 13.19 13.07 6.60
CA CYS A 211 11.88 13.40 7.18
C CYS A 211 11.86 14.71 7.99
N PHE A 212 13.02 15.20 8.44
CA PHE A 212 13.15 16.44 9.21
C PHE A 212 13.71 17.60 8.38
N GLU A 213 14.04 17.40 7.11
CA GLU A 213 14.42 18.50 6.23
C GLU A 213 13.22 19.42 6.02
N THR A 214 13.42 20.70 6.33
CA THR A 214 12.38 21.74 6.24
C THR A 214 11.67 21.65 4.90
N PRO A 215 10.32 21.58 4.84
CA PRO A 215 9.60 21.57 3.59
C PRO A 215 10.03 22.77 2.74
N VAL A 216 10.47 22.51 1.50
CA VAL A 216 10.63 23.59 0.53
C VAL A 216 9.24 24.21 0.36
N PRO A 217 9.06 25.52 0.58
CA PRO A 217 7.75 26.15 0.39
C PRO A 217 7.24 25.82 -1.02
N PRO A 218 5.93 25.54 -1.19
CA PRO A 218 5.40 25.36 -2.53
C PRO A 218 5.77 26.57 -3.39
N PRO A 219 6.14 26.39 -4.67
CA PRO A 219 6.43 27.51 -5.55
C PRO A 219 5.25 28.48 -5.52
N SER A 220 5.54 29.75 -5.23
CA SER A 220 4.55 30.82 -5.20
C SER A 220 3.96 31.02 -6.59
N GLY A 221 2.90 30.29 -6.92
CA GLY A 221 2.33 30.30 -8.25
C GLY A 221 0.99 29.58 -8.34
N HIS A 222 -0.04 30.18 -7.77
CA HIS A 222 -1.42 30.11 -8.25
C HIS A 222 -2.01 31.51 -8.25
#